data_AF-A0A8J6HZY2-F1
#
_entry.id   AF-A0A8J6HZY2-F1
#
_cell.length_a   1.000
_cell.length_b   1.000
_cell.length_c   1.000
_cell.angle_alpha   90.00
_cell.angle_beta   90.00
_cell.angle_gamma   90.00
#
_symmetry.space_group_name_H-M   'P 1'
#
loop_
_entity.id
_entity.type
_entity.pdbx_description
1 polymer ?
#
loop_
_entity_poly.entity_id
_entity_poly.type
_entity_poly.pdbx_seq_one_letter_code
_entity_poly.pdbx_strand_id
1 'polypeptide(L)'
;MKQKIALVLAVLLLSSAFAAGAYSTKLQLFFNGNQVETDFPLRIVDEHLYLPVEILEEKLGLTVHWDKEQSAVYVEGADRELLTAQIQRLEEFFTPEEPRVAVETWAEGVKRRNGALQYAVLAPVLKKETYDYFAGLNWSTGASSPWVESYRVTEVYRTGAEKYRYTVEFKYTDATKNATYAKTAVTVEQEGHKWVISALEPVEVSGKITQITFDEENKVKAVFVAGKKTILSGYDQANVQITSKTKIYQGYTDQVLTVEALQEGVAVEVTFTDGPRLMIYPVTAEAKSIRVFAPEESADLVYANTAYGFTFNLPTGWQDFQVMNEEWEGLSLEAEKEGKVAARGPFLKIRHPEWTKEEPRQDIPIMVFTLDQWADLEGMKFSVGAAPVGPQELGRNEKYVFALPARYNYAFPLGFEEVEEILANNPLKPLTPEK
;
A
#
# COMPACT_ATOMS: atom_id res chain seq x y z
N MET A 1 -5.56 100.77 -6.84
CA MET A 1 -4.62 101.89 -6.84
C MET A 1 -3.82 101.97 -8.13
N LYS A 2 -2.94 101.03 -8.45
CA LYS A 2 -2.66 99.74 -7.80
C LYS A 2 -3.45 98.59 -8.51
N GLN A 3 -3.10 98.49 -9.80
CA GLN A 3 -2.92 97.40 -10.80
C GLN A 3 -3.86 96.19 -10.96
N LYS A 4 -4.25 95.94 -12.23
CA LYS A 4 -4.78 94.70 -12.79
C LYS A 4 -4.11 94.39 -14.15
N ILE A 5 -3.69 93.11 -14.30
CA ILE A 5 -3.47 92.27 -15.50
C ILE A 5 -2.23 92.52 -16.40
N ALA A 6 -1.20 91.68 -16.19
CA ALA A 6 -0.25 91.07 -17.15
C ALA A 6 0.56 90.04 -16.32
N LEU A 7 0.41 88.72 -16.47
CA LEU A 7 0.98 87.83 -17.50
C LEU A 7 2.51 88.00 -17.67
N VAL A 8 3.21 86.85 -17.52
CA VAL A 8 4.58 86.53 -17.96
C VAL A 8 5.73 86.92 -17.00
N LEU A 9 6.64 85.96 -16.77
CA LEU A 9 7.95 86.05 -16.09
C LEU A 9 8.04 85.86 -14.56
N ALA A 10 7.56 84.72 -14.07
CA ALA A 10 8.30 83.94 -13.05
C ALA A 10 8.06 82.42 -13.15
N VAL A 11 7.61 81.98 -14.34
CA VAL A 11 7.61 80.58 -14.79
C VAL A 11 8.61 80.55 -15.96
N LEU A 12 9.89 80.31 -15.68
CA LEU A 12 10.92 79.77 -16.60
C LEU A 12 12.32 79.85 -15.97
N LEU A 13 12.52 78.95 -15.01
CA LEU A 13 13.73 78.17 -14.75
C LEU A 13 13.19 76.95 -13.97
N LEU A 14 12.25 76.20 -14.55
CA LEU A 14 12.52 75.09 -15.47
C LEU A 14 13.68 74.21 -14.99
N SER A 15 13.27 73.09 -14.37
CA SER A 15 13.76 71.74 -14.65
C SER A 15 15.27 71.50 -14.60
N SER A 16 15.72 70.88 -13.51
CA SER A 16 16.34 69.53 -13.59
C SER A 16 17.01 69.19 -12.26
N ALA A 17 16.26 68.56 -11.36
CA ALA A 17 16.82 67.60 -10.42
C ALA A 17 15.73 66.62 -9.99
N PHE A 18 14.97 66.11 -10.96
CA PHE A 18 14.56 64.71 -10.84
C PHE A 18 15.86 63.94 -11.00
N ALA A 19 16.58 63.75 -9.90
CA ALA A 19 17.50 62.64 -9.81
C ALA A 19 16.62 61.41 -9.94
N ALA A 20 16.39 60.99 -11.20
CA ALA A 20 16.26 59.60 -11.49
C ALA A 20 17.54 58.99 -10.93
N GLY A 21 17.48 58.58 -9.66
CA GLY A 21 18.27 57.47 -9.20
C GLY A 21 17.89 56.36 -10.16
N ALA A 22 18.68 56.21 -11.23
CA ALA A 22 18.70 54.99 -11.98
C ALA A 22 19.10 53.94 -10.95
N TYR A 23 18.09 53.30 -10.36
CA TYR A 23 18.25 51.98 -9.81
C TYR A 23 18.73 51.15 -11.00
N SER A 24 20.06 51.08 -11.16
CA SER A 24 20.73 50.08 -11.97
C SER A 24 20.45 48.76 -11.27
N THR A 25 19.25 48.23 -11.46
CA THR A 25 18.93 46.86 -11.14
C THR A 25 19.82 46.02 -12.04
N LYS A 26 20.92 45.50 -11.47
CA LYS A 26 21.78 44.54 -12.16
C LYS A 26 20.85 43.42 -12.63
N LEU A 27 20.75 43.21 -13.95
CA LEU A 27 19.94 42.15 -14.51
C LEU A 27 20.39 40.81 -13.90
N GLN A 28 19.43 40.04 -13.38
CA GLN A 28 19.67 38.75 -12.76
C GLN A 28 19.09 37.67 -13.66
N LEU A 29 19.85 36.60 -13.89
CA LEU A 29 19.40 35.41 -14.59
C LEU A 29 19.11 34.32 -13.57
N PHE A 30 17.99 33.63 -13.75
CA PHE A 30 17.64 32.44 -12.96
C PHE A 30 17.43 31.26 -13.91
N PHE A 31 18.02 30.11 -13.59
CA PHE A 31 17.83 28.85 -14.28
C PHE A 31 17.33 27.80 -13.29
N ASN A 32 16.17 27.20 -13.56
CA ASN A 32 15.48 26.28 -12.64
C ASN A 32 15.37 26.84 -11.20
N GLY A 33 15.05 28.12 -11.06
CA GLY A 33 14.90 28.81 -9.78
C GLY A 33 16.22 29.23 -9.09
N ASN A 34 17.37 28.82 -9.62
CA ASN A 34 18.69 29.18 -9.07
C ASN A 34 19.29 30.37 -9.84
N GLN A 35 19.84 31.35 -9.12
CA GLN A 35 20.53 32.47 -9.75
C GLN A 35 21.79 31.97 -10.48
N VAL A 36 21.95 32.37 -11.74
CA VAL A 36 23.13 32.06 -12.56
C VAL A 36 24.03 33.28 -12.56
N GLU A 37 25.27 33.10 -12.09
CA GLU A 37 26.31 34.10 -12.25
C GLU A 37 26.85 34.04 -13.68
N THR A 38 27.14 35.22 -14.24
CA THR A 38 27.67 35.35 -15.60
C THR A 38 28.93 36.22 -15.55
N ASP A 39 30.01 35.74 -16.19
CA ASP A 39 31.26 36.49 -16.30
C ASP A 39 31.11 37.72 -17.20
N PHE A 40 30.15 37.67 -18.13
CA PHE A 40 29.77 38.79 -18.99
C PHE A 40 28.44 39.40 -18.54
N PRO A 41 28.33 40.75 -18.50
CA PRO A 41 27.10 41.41 -18.07
C PRO A 41 25.98 41.17 -19.06
N LEU A 42 24.80 40.81 -18.54
CA LEU A 42 23.58 40.73 -19.33
C LEU A 42 23.22 42.11 -19.89
N ARG A 43 22.82 42.17 -21.16
CA ARG A 43 22.49 43.44 -21.83
C ARG A 43 21.15 43.33 -22.52
N ILE A 44 20.37 44.40 -22.41
CA ILE A 44 19.20 44.62 -23.26
C ILE A 44 19.63 45.62 -24.34
N VAL A 45 19.54 45.23 -25.59
CA VAL A 45 19.79 46.09 -26.75
C VAL A 45 18.56 46.02 -27.64
N ASP A 46 17.99 47.17 -28.00
CA ASP A 46 16.78 47.27 -28.83
C ASP A 46 15.64 46.35 -28.36
N GLU A 47 15.35 46.36 -27.04
CA GLU A 47 14.33 45.51 -26.40
C GLU A 47 14.62 43.99 -26.40
N HIS A 48 15.78 43.54 -26.89
CA HIS A 48 16.19 42.13 -26.88
C HIS A 48 17.23 41.85 -25.78
N LEU A 49 17.05 40.76 -25.03
CA LEU A 49 18.01 40.30 -24.03
C LEU A 49 19.12 39.47 -24.68
N TYR A 50 20.36 39.89 -24.50
CA TYR A 50 21.55 39.17 -24.94
C TYR A 50 22.17 38.40 -23.77
N LEU A 51 22.23 37.09 -23.93
CA LEU A 51 22.84 36.17 -22.99
C LEU A 51 24.17 35.64 -23.56
N PRO A 52 25.21 35.47 -22.73
CA PRO A 52 26.40 34.70 -23.10
C PRO A 52 26.01 33.31 -23.58
N VAL A 53 26.63 32.86 -24.67
CA VAL A 53 26.30 31.60 -25.34
C VAL A 53 26.69 30.39 -24.49
N GLU A 54 27.69 30.56 -23.64
CA GLU A 54 28.23 29.57 -22.70
C GLU A 54 27.14 29.09 -21.72
N ILE A 55 26.13 29.91 -21.46
CA ILE A 55 24.98 29.54 -20.62
C ILE A 55 24.17 28.41 -21.27
N LEU A 56 24.05 28.41 -22.59
CA LEU A 56 23.38 27.34 -23.33
C LEU A 56 24.16 26.02 -23.22
N GLU A 57 25.49 26.09 -23.21
CA GLU A 57 26.33 24.90 -23.09
C GLU A 57 26.33 24.36 -21.66
N GLU A 58 26.59 25.22 -20.67
CA GLU A 58 26.72 24.83 -19.26
C GLU A 58 25.39 24.41 -18.61
N LYS A 59 24.28 25.07 -18.95
CA LYS A 59 22.99 24.84 -18.27
C LYS A 59 22.05 23.95 -19.07
N LEU A 60 22.14 23.96 -20.40
CA LEU A 60 21.26 23.17 -21.26
C LEU A 60 21.96 21.97 -21.91
N GLY A 61 23.28 21.83 -21.76
CA GLY A 61 24.05 20.73 -22.36
C GLY A 61 24.04 20.78 -23.89
N LEU A 62 23.83 21.96 -24.46
CA LEU A 62 23.91 22.18 -25.90
C LEU A 62 25.38 22.34 -26.31
N THR A 63 25.71 21.98 -27.54
CA THR A 63 27.01 22.32 -28.14
C THR A 63 26.78 23.47 -29.11
N VAL A 64 27.48 24.59 -28.92
CA VAL A 64 27.34 25.75 -29.79
C VAL A 64 28.64 26.01 -30.53
N HIS A 65 28.60 25.94 -31.85
CA HIS A 65 29.75 26.15 -32.71
C HIS A 65 29.50 27.34 -33.65
N TRP A 66 30.42 28.32 -33.64
CA TRP A 66 30.42 29.43 -34.58
C TRP A 66 31.35 29.12 -35.76
N ASP A 67 30.77 29.01 -36.97
CA ASP A 67 31.50 28.96 -38.22
C ASP A 67 31.67 30.38 -38.78
N LYS A 68 32.90 30.88 -38.69
CA LYS A 68 33.27 32.21 -39.18
C LYS A 68 33.24 32.31 -40.71
N GLU A 69 33.59 31.25 -41.43
CA GLU A 69 33.66 31.27 -42.90
C GLU A 69 32.26 31.32 -43.51
N GLN A 70 31.32 30.59 -42.89
CA GLN A 70 29.92 30.54 -43.32
C GLN A 70 29.05 31.62 -42.67
N SER A 71 29.59 32.36 -41.70
CA SER A 71 28.82 33.30 -40.86
C SER A 71 27.59 32.63 -40.23
N ALA A 72 27.76 31.41 -39.71
CA ALA A 72 26.68 30.55 -39.20
C ALA A 72 26.95 30.05 -37.77
N VAL A 73 25.91 30.08 -36.93
CA VAL A 73 25.93 29.45 -35.60
C VAL A 73 25.22 28.10 -35.69
N TYR A 74 25.90 27.03 -35.29
CA TYR A 74 25.34 25.69 -35.15
C TYR A 74 25.07 25.41 -33.68
N VAL A 75 23.86 24.93 -33.38
CA VAL A 75 23.46 24.54 -32.03
C VAL A 75 23.02 23.09 -32.10
N GLU A 76 23.77 22.22 -31.45
CA GLU A 76 23.47 20.80 -31.33
C GLU A 76 23.00 20.49 -29.91
N GLY A 77 21.98 19.65 -29.79
CA GLY A 77 21.44 19.24 -28.50
C GLY A 77 20.75 17.91 -28.61
N ALA A 78 20.45 17.30 -27.48
CA ALA A 78 19.60 16.13 -27.48
C ALA A 78 18.23 16.50 -28.05
N ASP A 79 17.77 15.75 -29.05
CA ASP A 79 16.43 15.90 -29.59
C ASP A 79 15.42 15.50 -28.50
N ARG A 80 14.85 16.51 -27.85
CA ARG A 80 13.93 16.32 -26.73
C ARG A 80 12.67 15.62 -27.18
N GLU A 81 12.22 15.84 -28.42
CA GLU A 81 11.05 15.14 -28.96
C GLU A 81 11.35 13.64 -29.12
N LEU A 82 12.53 13.31 -29.66
CA LEU A 82 12.97 11.92 -29.81
C LEU A 82 13.19 11.23 -28.45
N LEU A 83 13.79 11.91 -27.48
CA LEU A 83 13.95 11.40 -26.12
C LEU A 83 12.60 11.20 -25.42
N THR A 84 11.67 12.15 -25.55
CA THR A 84 10.30 12.01 -25.01
C THR A 84 9.59 10.83 -25.66
N ALA A 85 9.68 10.66 -26.97
CA ALA A 85 9.11 9.52 -27.67
C ALA A 85 9.74 8.19 -27.19
N GLN A 86 11.06 8.14 -27.00
CA GLN A 86 11.75 6.97 -26.47
C GLN A 86 11.26 6.61 -25.06
N ILE A 87 11.17 7.58 -24.16
CA ILE A 87 10.68 7.39 -22.79
C ILE A 87 9.25 6.89 -22.79
N GLN A 88 8.38 7.50 -23.60
CA GLN A 88 6.98 7.07 -23.71
C GLN A 88 6.87 5.61 -24.16
N ARG A 89 7.68 5.17 -25.14
CA ARG A 89 7.70 3.76 -25.58
C ARG A 89 8.17 2.80 -24.48
N LEU A 90 9.15 3.21 -23.69
CA LEU A 90 9.61 2.42 -22.54
C LEU A 90 8.52 2.33 -21.46
N GLU A 91 7.88 3.45 -21.11
CA GLU A 91 6.76 3.45 -20.16
C GLU A 91 5.60 2.58 -20.64
N GLU A 92 5.25 2.67 -21.93
CA GLU A 92 4.21 1.84 -22.55
C GLU A 92 4.53 0.35 -22.43
N PHE A 93 5.79 -0.07 -22.55
CA PHE A 93 6.21 -1.46 -22.40
C PHE A 93 6.00 -1.99 -20.97
N PHE A 94 6.21 -1.15 -19.96
CA PHE A 94 6.04 -1.54 -18.57
C PHE A 94 4.60 -1.46 -18.07
N THR A 95 3.68 -0.87 -18.84
CA THR A 95 2.27 -0.86 -18.47
C THR A 95 1.64 -2.22 -18.81
N PRO A 96 1.25 -3.04 -17.82
CA PRO A 96 0.89 -4.43 -18.07
C PRO A 96 -0.57 -4.63 -18.46
N GLU A 97 -0.85 -5.78 -19.06
CA GLU A 97 -2.19 -6.20 -19.51
C GLU A 97 -2.99 -6.93 -18.42
N GLU A 98 -2.37 -7.18 -17.25
CA GLU A 98 -2.98 -7.84 -16.10
C GLU A 98 -2.89 -6.96 -14.83
N PRO A 99 -3.95 -6.93 -13.99
CA PRO A 99 -4.02 -6.06 -12.82
C PRO A 99 -2.93 -6.40 -11.79
N ARG A 100 -2.74 -7.69 -11.51
CA ARG A 100 -1.72 -8.15 -10.55
C ARG A 100 -0.32 -7.77 -10.98
N VAL A 101 -0.02 -7.86 -12.28
CA VAL A 101 1.29 -7.52 -12.85
C VAL A 101 1.58 -6.03 -12.70
N ALA A 102 0.58 -5.13 -12.73
CA ALA A 102 0.78 -3.70 -12.46
C ALA A 102 1.29 -3.47 -11.04
N VAL A 103 0.70 -4.16 -10.07
CA VAL A 103 1.08 -4.08 -8.66
C VAL A 103 2.46 -4.68 -8.42
N GLU A 104 2.76 -5.84 -9.01
CA GLU A 104 4.08 -6.48 -8.91
C GLU A 104 5.18 -5.64 -9.56
N THR A 105 4.90 -5.01 -10.70
CA THR A 105 5.85 -4.11 -11.39
C THR A 105 6.18 -2.91 -10.51
N TRP A 106 5.17 -2.29 -9.90
CA TRP A 106 5.39 -1.21 -8.94
C TRP A 106 6.17 -1.67 -7.71
N ALA A 107 5.79 -2.79 -7.10
CA ALA A 107 6.44 -3.34 -5.91
C ALA A 107 7.91 -3.73 -6.18
N GLU A 108 8.20 -4.28 -7.36
CA GLU A 108 9.55 -4.54 -7.82
C GLU A 108 10.34 -3.24 -8.04
N GLY A 109 9.69 -2.20 -8.55
CA GLY A 109 10.27 -0.86 -8.62
C GLY A 109 10.66 -0.30 -7.26
N VAL A 110 9.80 -0.44 -6.24
CA VAL A 110 10.11 -0.07 -4.84
C VAL A 110 11.32 -0.88 -4.35
N LYS A 111 11.30 -2.21 -4.55
CA LYS A 111 12.38 -3.10 -4.12
C LYS A 111 13.73 -2.77 -4.76
N ARG A 112 13.73 -2.44 -6.05
CA ARG A 112 14.93 -2.09 -6.82
C ARG A 112 15.36 -0.64 -6.69
N ARG A 113 14.62 0.18 -5.93
CA ARG A 113 14.84 1.62 -5.82
C ARG A 113 14.75 2.33 -7.18
N ASN A 114 13.91 1.79 -8.07
CA ASN A 114 13.70 2.30 -9.41
C ASN A 114 12.40 3.11 -9.44
N GLY A 115 12.53 4.42 -9.32
CA GLY A 115 11.43 5.37 -9.36
C GLY A 115 10.79 5.49 -10.75
N ALA A 116 11.57 5.32 -11.82
CA ALA A 116 11.02 5.31 -13.19
C ALA A 116 10.09 4.11 -13.42
N LEU A 117 10.46 2.93 -12.91
CA LEU A 117 9.61 1.73 -12.98
C LEU A 117 8.33 1.87 -12.15
N GLN A 118 8.42 2.44 -10.94
CA GLN A 118 7.24 2.77 -10.14
C GLN A 118 6.33 3.74 -10.88
N TYR A 119 6.90 4.78 -11.46
CA TYR A 119 6.17 5.83 -12.18
C TYR A 119 5.47 5.31 -13.43
N ALA A 120 6.12 4.42 -14.20
CA ALA A 120 5.63 3.93 -15.47
C ALA A 120 4.22 3.32 -15.39
N VAL A 121 3.90 2.66 -14.28
CA VAL A 121 2.62 1.97 -14.05
C VAL A 121 1.58 2.81 -13.30
N LEU A 122 1.85 4.09 -13.02
CA LEU A 122 0.88 4.99 -12.40
C LEU A 122 -0.12 5.52 -13.43
N ALA A 123 -1.37 5.70 -13.00
CA ALA A 123 -2.40 6.39 -13.77
C ALA A 123 -1.98 7.85 -14.03
N PRO A 124 -2.45 8.50 -15.11
CA PRO A 124 -2.05 9.86 -15.49
C PRO A 124 -2.20 10.90 -14.37
N VAL A 125 -3.22 10.77 -13.53
CA VAL A 125 -3.44 11.67 -12.38
C VAL A 125 -2.33 11.50 -11.34
N LEU A 126 -2.02 10.26 -10.93
CA LEU A 126 -0.93 9.99 -9.99
C LEU A 126 0.44 10.36 -10.56
N LYS A 127 0.67 10.15 -11.87
CA LYS A 127 1.88 10.60 -12.57
C LYS A 127 2.09 12.10 -12.41
N LYS A 128 1.03 12.90 -12.56
CA LYS A 128 1.10 14.36 -12.37
C LYS A 128 1.38 14.73 -10.91
N GLU A 129 0.70 14.09 -9.96
CA GLU A 129 0.84 14.37 -8.53
C GLU A 129 2.23 14.01 -7.97
N THR A 130 2.88 12.98 -8.54
CA THR A 130 4.13 12.42 -8.00
C THR A 130 5.37 12.76 -8.83
N TYR A 131 5.23 13.45 -9.97
CA TYR A 131 6.36 13.75 -10.86
C TYR A 131 7.50 14.47 -10.12
N ASP A 132 7.20 15.55 -9.40
CA ASP A 132 8.22 16.34 -8.69
C ASP A 132 8.93 15.51 -7.62
N TYR A 133 8.22 14.57 -6.97
CA TYR A 133 8.81 13.65 -6.01
C TYR A 133 9.81 12.69 -6.68
N PHE A 134 9.43 12.03 -7.76
CA PHE A 134 10.33 11.10 -8.46
C PHE A 134 11.50 11.82 -9.13
N ALA A 135 11.23 12.95 -9.80
CA ALA A 135 12.25 13.76 -10.46
C ALA A 135 13.24 14.35 -9.45
N GLY A 136 12.77 14.85 -8.31
CA GLY A 136 13.61 15.36 -7.23
C GLY A 136 14.54 14.30 -6.61
N LEU A 137 14.17 13.02 -6.70
CA LEU A 137 14.99 11.88 -6.31
C LEU A 137 15.88 11.34 -7.43
N ASN A 138 15.98 12.03 -8.58
CA ASN A 138 16.62 11.54 -9.79
C ASN A 138 16.15 10.13 -10.17
N TRP A 139 14.86 9.85 -9.99
CA TRP A 139 14.23 8.55 -10.27
C TRP A 139 14.81 7.37 -9.46
N SER A 140 15.54 7.65 -8.37
CA SER A 140 16.10 6.65 -7.46
C SER A 140 15.46 6.76 -6.08
N THR A 141 14.47 5.91 -5.79
CA THR A 141 13.67 5.98 -4.56
C THR A 141 14.29 5.20 -3.40
N GLY A 142 13.95 5.55 -2.16
CA GLY A 142 14.35 4.78 -0.97
C GLY A 142 15.82 4.94 -0.60
N ALA A 143 16.32 4.05 0.27
CA ALA A 143 17.67 4.12 0.84
C ALA A 143 18.45 2.81 0.67
N SER A 144 19.76 2.83 0.92
CA SER A 144 20.58 1.63 0.96
C SER A 144 20.26 0.73 2.15
N SER A 145 19.79 1.30 3.26
CA SER A 145 19.31 0.62 4.46
C SER A 145 18.28 1.51 5.19
N PRO A 146 17.14 0.96 5.66
CA PRO A 146 16.65 -0.39 5.36
C PRO A 146 16.27 -0.54 3.87
N TRP A 147 16.36 -1.77 3.34
CA TRP A 147 15.97 -2.10 1.96
C TRP A 147 14.92 -3.21 1.95
N VAL A 148 14.15 -3.31 0.87
CA VAL A 148 13.16 -4.38 0.70
C VAL A 148 13.88 -5.70 0.36
N GLU A 149 13.71 -6.71 1.21
CA GLU A 149 14.18 -8.07 0.96
C GLU A 149 13.19 -8.83 0.07
N SER A 150 11.90 -8.78 0.42
CA SER A 150 10.81 -9.43 -0.30
C SER A 150 9.52 -8.64 -0.17
N TYR A 151 8.52 -8.99 -0.98
CA TYR A 151 7.16 -8.49 -0.85
C TYR A 151 6.15 -9.60 -1.12
N ARG A 152 4.93 -9.43 -0.60
CA ARG A 152 3.76 -10.27 -0.90
C ARG A 152 2.65 -9.39 -1.46
N VAL A 153 2.01 -9.84 -2.53
CA VAL A 153 0.86 -9.17 -3.15
C VAL A 153 -0.39 -10.03 -2.94
N THR A 154 -1.42 -9.47 -2.29
CA THR A 154 -2.67 -10.17 -1.99
C THR A 154 -3.83 -9.38 -2.58
N GLU A 155 -4.69 -10.01 -3.37
CA GLU A 155 -5.96 -9.39 -3.80
C GLU A 155 -6.89 -9.33 -2.58
N VAL A 156 -7.43 -8.15 -2.29
CA VAL A 156 -8.29 -7.94 -1.12
C VAL A 156 -9.70 -7.47 -1.48
N TYR A 157 -9.89 -6.95 -2.70
CA TYR A 157 -11.19 -6.51 -3.18
C TYR A 157 -11.18 -6.30 -4.70
N ARG A 158 -12.34 -6.42 -5.34
CA ARG A 158 -12.56 -6.06 -6.74
C ARG A 158 -13.96 -5.50 -6.95
N THR A 159 -14.09 -4.57 -7.89
CA THR A 159 -15.37 -4.02 -8.34
C THR A 159 -15.53 -4.34 -9.82
N GLY A 160 -16.28 -5.40 -10.12
CA GLY A 160 -16.43 -5.89 -11.49
C GLY A 160 -15.09 -6.41 -12.06
N ALA A 161 -14.88 -6.19 -13.36
CA ALA A 161 -13.67 -6.63 -14.08
C ALA A 161 -12.69 -5.48 -14.40
N GLU A 162 -13.00 -4.23 -14.01
CA GLU A 162 -12.27 -3.03 -14.43
C GLU A 162 -11.46 -2.39 -13.29
N LYS A 163 -11.65 -2.86 -12.06
CA LYS A 163 -11.01 -2.29 -10.87
C LYS A 163 -10.73 -3.33 -9.81
N TYR A 164 -9.49 -3.36 -9.35
CA TYR A 164 -9.01 -4.28 -8.33
C TYR A 164 -8.27 -3.52 -7.23
N ARG A 165 -8.28 -4.09 -6.04
CA ARG A 165 -7.49 -3.62 -4.90
C ARG A 165 -6.67 -4.76 -4.34
N TYR A 166 -5.39 -4.47 -4.17
CA TYR A 166 -4.41 -5.37 -3.60
C TYR A 166 -3.84 -4.77 -2.32
N THR A 167 -3.31 -5.61 -1.45
CA THR A 167 -2.33 -5.19 -0.44
C THR A 167 -0.95 -5.66 -0.87
N VAL A 168 0.04 -4.80 -0.65
CA VAL A 168 1.45 -5.15 -0.81
C VAL A 168 2.12 -5.04 0.54
N GLU A 169 2.60 -6.18 1.04
CA GLU A 169 3.35 -6.28 2.29
C GLU A 169 4.84 -6.43 1.97
N PHE A 170 5.62 -5.39 2.23
CA PHE A 170 7.05 -5.37 2.07
C PHE A 170 7.73 -5.85 3.34
N LYS A 171 8.64 -6.83 3.21
CA LYS A 171 9.59 -7.17 4.27
C LYS A 171 10.88 -6.39 4.02
N TYR A 172 11.18 -5.47 4.92
CA TYR A 172 12.43 -4.72 4.95
C TYR A 172 13.46 -5.42 5.81
N THR A 173 14.73 -5.27 5.43
CA THR A 173 15.86 -5.66 6.26
C THR A 173 16.98 -4.62 6.22
N ASP A 174 17.98 -4.80 7.07
CA ASP A 174 19.14 -3.95 7.20
C ASP A 174 20.43 -4.79 7.32
N ALA A 175 21.57 -4.12 7.48
CA ALA A 175 22.86 -4.79 7.65
C ALA A 175 22.93 -5.72 8.89
N THR A 176 22.02 -5.54 9.85
CA THR A 176 21.91 -6.36 11.07
C THR A 176 20.90 -7.52 10.93
N LYS A 177 20.25 -7.66 9.76
CA LYS A 177 19.21 -8.65 9.45
C LYS A 177 17.94 -8.52 10.27
N ASN A 178 17.69 -7.34 10.85
CA ASN A 178 16.41 -7.08 11.50
C ASN A 178 15.31 -7.03 10.44
N ALA A 179 14.18 -7.69 10.68
CA ALA A 179 13.03 -7.67 9.78
C ALA A 179 11.97 -6.70 10.29
N THR A 180 11.50 -5.83 9.40
CA THR A 180 10.37 -4.92 9.65
C THR A 180 9.45 -4.93 8.44
N TYR A 181 8.19 -4.53 8.59
CA TYR A 181 7.19 -4.71 7.54
C TYR A 181 6.55 -3.39 7.12
N ALA A 182 6.21 -3.19 5.87
CA ALA A 182 5.37 -2.06 5.45
C ALA A 182 4.20 -2.59 4.64
N LYS A 183 3.01 -2.03 4.85
CA LYS A 183 1.81 -2.43 4.11
C LYS A 183 1.28 -1.24 3.31
N THR A 184 0.93 -1.46 2.06
CA THR A 184 0.28 -0.46 1.20
C THR A 184 -0.92 -1.10 0.52
N ALA A 185 -2.09 -0.47 0.61
CA ALA A 185 -3.22 -0.80 -0.24
C ALA A 185 -3.04 -0.12 -1.61
N VAL A 186 -3.15 -0.91 -2.67
CA VAL A 186 -2.92 -0.48 -4.06
C VAL A 186 -4.20 -0.70 -4.85
N THR A 187 -4.74 0.36 -5.43
CA THR A 187 -5.88 0.25 -6.35
C THR A 187 -5.37 0.31 -7.78
N VAL A 188 -5.81 -0.63 -8.62
CA VAL A 188 -5.53 -0.66 -10.05
C VAL A 188 -6.83 -0.60 -10.84
N GLU A 189 -6.78 0.14 -11.94
CA GLU A 189 -7.90 0.39 -12.84
C GLU A 189 -7.49 0.13 -14.28
N GLN A 190 -8.45 -0.32 -15.09
CA GLN A 190 -8.25 -0.57 -16.51
C GLN A 190 -8.29 0.74 -17.30
N GLU A 191 -7.23 1.02 -18.04
CA GLU A 191 -7.15 2.11 -19.03
C GLU A 191 -6.93 1.51 -20.42
N GLY A 192 -8.03 1.36 -21.18
CA GLY A 192 -8.00 0.68 -22.48
C GLY A 192 -7.69 -0.81 -22.34
N HIS A 193 -6.56 -1.26 -22.90
CA HIS A 193 -6.09 -2.65 -22.80
C HIS A 193 -5.05 -2.86 -21.69
N LYS A 194 -4.79 -1.83 -20.89
CA LYS A 194 -3.70 -1.80 -19.91
C LYS A 194 -4.23 -1.56 -18.51
N TRP A 195 -3.43 -1.91 -17.52
CA TRP A 195 -3.72 -1.69 -16.11
C TRP A 195 -2.76 -0.69 -15.51
N VAL A 196 -3.31 0.27 -14.79
CA VAL A 196 -2.55 1.33 -14.12
C VAL A 196 -2.92 1.40 -12.64
N ILE A 197 -1.98 1.83 -11.81
CA ILE A 197 -2.23 2.11 -10.39
C ILE A 197 -2.92 3.47 -10.29
N SER A 198 -4.15 3.48 -9.78
CA SER A 198 -4.96 4.69 -9.60
C SER A 198 -4.91 5.22 -8.17
N ALA A 199 -4.53 4.41 -7.18
CA ALA A 199 -4.32 4.85 -5.81
C ALA A 199 -3.27 4.03 -5.06
N LEU A 200 -2.46 4.73 -4.25
CA LEU A 200 -1.53 4.17 -3.28
C LEU A 200 -1.88 4.70 -1.89
N GLU A 201 -2.18 3.79 -0.97
CA GLU A 201 -2.59 4.08 0.41
C GLU A 201 -1.68 3.33 1.38
N PRO A 202 -0.53 3.92 1.77
CA PRO A 202 0.33 3.32 2.78
C PRO A 202 -0.41 3.23 4.11
N VAL A 203 -0.34 2.08 4.76
CA VAL A 203 -0.91 1.86 6.08
C VAL A 203 0.09 2.37 7.12
N GLU A 204 -0.14 3.58 7.61
CA GLU A 204 0.70 4.25 8.60
C GLU A 204 0.24 3.98 10.04
N VAL A 205 -1.03 3.62 10.25
CA VAL A 205 -1.51 3.17 11.57
C VAL A 205 -2.49 2.03 11.34
N SER A 206 -2.36 0.96 12.11
CA SER A 206 -3.32 -0.14 12.13
C SER A 206 -3.60 -0.54 13.57
N GLY A 207 -4.86 -0.57 13.97
CA GLY A 207 -5.25 -0.81 15.36
C GLY A 207 -6.74 -0.62 15.59
N LYS A 208 -7.13 -0.52 16.85
CA LYS A 208 -8.50 -0.21 17.25
C LYS A 208 -8.63 1.25 17.66
N ILE A 209 -9.77 1.86 17.38
CA ILE A 209 -10.16 3.12 17.98
C ILE A 209 -10.38 2.88 19.47
N THR A 210 -9.69 3.63 20.32
CA THR A 210 -9.81 3.50 21.80
C THR A 210 -10.32 4.77 22.46
N GLN A 211 -10.39 5.89 21.72
CA GLN A 211 -10.99 7.13 22.19
C GLN A 211 -11.48 7.95 20.99
N ILE A 212 -12.59 8.66 21.18
CA ILE A 212 -13.12 9.63 20.22
C ILE A 212 -13.07 11.03 20.83
N THR A 213 -12.60 12.00 20.05
CA THR A 213 -12.59 13.42 20.42
C THR A 213 -13.61 14.16 19.58
N PHE A 214 -14.49 14.92 20.24
CA PHE A 214 -15.50 15.75 19.60
C PHE A 214 -15.08 17.23 19.63
N ASP A 215 -15.57 18.01 18.67
CA ASP A 215 -15.48 19.47 18.68
C ASP A 215 -16.60 20.12 19.52
N GLU A 216 -16.64 21.46 19.52
CA GLU A 216 -17.65 22.24 20.26
C GLU A 216 -19.08 22.05 19.72
N GLU A 217 -19.24 21.56 18.49
CA GLU A 217 -20.52 21.26 17.84
C GLU A 217 -20.92 19.78 17.98
N ASN A 218 -20.20 19.01 18.82
CA ASN A 218 -20.39 17.59 19.03
C ASN A 218 -20.16 16.74 17.76
N LYS A 219 -19.31 17.21 16.83
CA LYS A 219 -18.86 16.44 15.66
C LYS A 219 -17.53 15.76 15.96
N VAL A 220 -17.33 14.57 15.41
CA VAL A 220 -16.07 13.83 15.56
C VAL A 220 -14.94 14.62 14.91
N LYS A 221 -13.97 15.03 15.73
CA LYS A 221 -12.79 15.82 15.33
C LYS A 221 -11.54 14.97 15.20
N ALA A 222 -11.39 13.97 16.05
CA ALA A 222 -10.25 13.06 16.03
C ALA A 222 -10.61 11.70 16.65
N VAL A 223 -9.85 10.67 16.28
CA VAL A 223 -9.88 9.37 16.95
C VAL A 223 -8.48 8.98 17.42
N PHE A 224 -8.38 8.38 18.59
CA PHE A 224 -7.15 7.77 19.05
C PHE A 224 -7.14 6.30 18.62
N VAL A 225 -6.12 5.91 17.85
CA VAL A 225 -5.95 4.55 17.35
C VAL A 225 -4.77 3.92 18.05
N ALA A 226 -4.95 2.72 18.60
CA ALA A 226 -3.92 1.95 19.25
C ALA A 226 -3.87 0.51 18.71
N GLY A 227 -2.67 0.07 18.34
CA GLY A 227 -2.38 -1.26 17.81
C GLY A 227 -1.01 -1.77 18.26
N LYS A 228 -0.54 -2.86 17.65
CA LYS A 228 0.80 -3.40 17.92
C LYS A 228 1.81 -2.83 16.93
N LYS A 229 2.99 -2.45 17.42
CA LYS A 229 4.11 -2.02 16.58
C LYS A 229 4.60 -3.19 15.73
N THR A 230 4.19 -3.22 14.47
CA THR A 230 4.54 -4.27 13.50
C THR A 230 5.07 -3.72 12.18
N ILE A 231 4.91 -2.41 11.96
CA ILE A 231 5.18 -1.75 10.67
C ILE A 231 6.39 -0.80 10.78
N LEU A 232 7.32 -0.85 9.82
CA LEU A 232 8.50 0.01 9.68
C LEU A 232 8.11 1.49 9.53
N SER A 233 7.14 1.77 8.66
CA SER A 233 6.64 3.12 8.36
C SER A 233 5.42 3.51 9.18
N GLY A 234 4.97 2.65 10.09
CA GLY A 234 3.73 2.83 10.82
C GLY A 234 3.92 3.10 12.32
N TYR A 235 2.94 3.80 12.89
CA TYR A 235 2.84 4.07 14.32
C TYR A 235 1.93 3.03 14.97
N ASP A 236 2.31 2.58 16.16
CA ASP A 236 1.47 1.73 17.00
C ASP A 236 0.37 2.52 17.70
N GLN A 237 0.55 3.83 17.86
CA GLN A 237 -0.44 4.73 18.42
C GLN A 237 -0.46 6.07 17.67
N ALA A 238 -1.65 6.60 17.42
CA ALA A 238 -1.82 7.90 16.80
C ALA A 238 -3.10 8.62 17.21
N ASN A 239 -3.02 9.94 17.34
CA ASN A 239 -4.16 10.84 17.32
C ASN A 239 -4.46 11.21 15.86
N VAL A 240 -5.51 10.62 15.31
CA VAL A 240 -5.91 10.76 13.92
C VAL A 240 -6.91 11.90 13.80
N GLN A 241 -6.51 13.01 13.17
CA GLN A 241 -7.38 14.16 12.95
C GLN A 241 -8.27 13.91 11.73
N ILE A 242 -9.55 14.24 11.86
CA ILE A 242 -10.58 14.02 10.84
C ILE A 242 -11.05 15.38 10.34
N THR A 243 -11.05 15.55 9.02
CA THR A 243 -11.52 16.77 8.35
C THR A 243 -12.59 16.41 7.33
N SER A 244 -13.21 17.42 6.72
CA SER A 244 -14.14 17.22 5.60
C SER A 244 -13.51 16.58 4.36
N LYS A 245 -12.16 16.52 4.30
CA LYS A 245 -11.42 15.87 3.21
C LYS A 245 -11.08 14.41 3.51
N THR A 246 -11.18 13.98 4.76
CA THR A 246 -10.89 12.60 5.17
C THR A 246 -11.91 11.65 4.53
N LYS A 247 -11.42 10.66 3.79
CA LYS A 247 -12.26 9.64 3.16
C LYS A 247 -12.36 8.41 4.08
N ILE A 248 -13.57 8.02 4.44
CA ILE A 248 -13.82 6.86 5.32
C ILE A 248 -14.43 5.74 4.47
N TYR A 249 -13.87 4.54 4.53
CA TYR A 249 -14.26 3.40 3.69
C TYR A 249 -14.61 2.17 4.52
N GLN A 250 -15.54 1.33 4.04
CA GLN A 250 -15.78 0.00 4.60
C GLN A 250 -14.68 -0.97 4.14
N GLY A 251 -13.79 -1.36 5.05
CA GLY A 251 -12.68 -2.28 4.81
C GLY A 251 -11.89 -1.93 3.54
N TYR A 252 -11.68 -2.93 2.67
CA TYR A 252 -11.06 -2.74 1.36
C TYR A 252 -12.04 -2.41 0.23
N THR A 253 -13.32 -2.18 0.53
CA THR A 253 -14.30 -1.83 -0.48
C THR A 253 -14.19 -0.37 -0.93
N ASP A 254 -14.94 0.02 -1.95
CA ASP A 254 -15.12 1.41 -2.37
C ASP A 254 -16.34 2.09 -1.71
N GLN A 255 -17.05 1.38 -0.82
CA GLN A 255 -18.18 1.96 -0.09
C GLN A 255 -17.67 3.02 0.88
N VAL A 256 -18.08 4.27 0.64
CA VAL A 256 -17.80 5.39 1.55
C VAL A 256 -18.74 5.33 2.74
N LEU A 257 -18.17 5.40 3.94
CA LEU A 257 -18.89 5.49 5.20
C LEU A 257 -18.95 6.94 5.66
N THR A 258 -19.89 7.21 6.55
CA THR A 258 -19.98 8.46 7.27
C THR A 258 -19.14 8.40 8.55
N VAL A 259 -18.95 9.55 9.21
CA VAL A 259 -18.08 9.63 10.40
C VAL A 259 -18.62 8.83 11.59
N GLU A 260 -19.91 8.52 11.60
CA GLU A 260 -20.60 7.68 12.59
C GLU A 260 -20.09 6.23 12.63
N ALA A 261 -19.39 5.78 11.58
CA ALA A 261 -18.73 4.47 11.56
C ALA A 261 -17.48 4.42 12.46
N LEU A 262 -16.96 5.56 12.89
CA LEU A 262 -15.80 5.65 13.77
C LEU A 262 -16.26 5.54 15.23
N GLN A 263 -16.28 4.31 15.74
CA GLN A 263 -16.70 4.00 17.10
C GLN A 263 -15.55 3.36 17.90
N GLU A 264 -15.58 3.48 19.22
CA GLU A 264 -14.61 2.78 20.08
C GLU A 264 -14.71 1.27 19.87
N GLY A 265 -13.56 0.60 19.81
CA GLY A 265 -13.43 -0.83 19.54
C GLY A 265 -13.34 -1.21 18.07
N VAL A 266 -13.68 -0.30 17.15
CA VAL A 266 -13.60 -0.54 15.70
C VAL A 266 -12.15 -0.63 15.23
N ALA A 267 -11.84 -1.63 14.41
CA ALA A 267 -10.53 -1.78 13.81
C ALA A 267 -10.40 -0.86 12.60
N VAL A 268 -9.26 -0.19 12.47
CA VAL A 268 -9.01 0.76 11.39
C VAL A 268 -7.59 0.63 10.85
N GLU A 269 -7.46 0.85 9.54
CA GLU A 269 -6.18 1.20 8.92
C GLU A 269 -6.25 2.67 8.46
N VAL A 270 -5.17 3.41 8.70
CA VAL A 270 -5.13 4.86 8.45
C VAL A 270 -3.96 5.20 7.54
N THR A 271 -4.24 6.02 6.53
CA THR A 271 -3.26 6.71 5.69
C THR A 271 -3.32 8.19 6.01
N PHE A 272 -2.19 8.81 6.38
CA PHE A 272 -2.13 10.24 6.63
C PHE A 272 -1.94 11.03 5.34
N THR A 273 -2.17 12.33 5.43
CA THR A 273 -1.79 13.28 4.38
C THR A 273 -0.27 13.53 4.38
N ASP A 274 0.26 14.03 3.26
CA ASP A 274 1.64 14.53 3.15
C ASP A 274 1.83 15.90 3.84
N GLY A 275 0.80 16.38 4.54
CA GLY A 275 0.81 17.63 5.27
C GLY A 275 1.65 17.60 6.56
N PRO A 276 1.75 18.74 7.26
CA PRO A 276 2.47 18.84 8.52
C PRO A 276 1.85 17.91 9.57
N ARG A 277 2.71 17.26 10.35
CA ARG A 277 2.34 16.33 11.42
C ARG A 277 3.12 16.63 12.70
N LEU A 278 2.49 16.44 13.86
CA LEU A 278 3.15 16.55 15.16
C LEU A 278 3.77 15.21 15.51
N MET A 279 5.10 15.17 15.54
CA MET A 279 5.89 13.96 15.78
C MET A 279 6.10 13.64 17.27
N ILE A 280 5.41 14.34 18.18
CA ILE A 280 5.38 13.98 19.60
C ILE A 280 4.62 12.67 19.73
N TYR A 281 5.16 11.68 20.44
CA TYR A 281 4.52 10.39 20.59
C TYR A 281 3.37 10.45 21.63
N PRO A 282 2.16 9.95 21.32
CA PRO A 282 1.73 9.35 20.05
C PRO A 282 1.52 10.39 18.93
N VAL A 283 1.90 10.03 17.69
CA VAL A 283 1.88 10.95 16.55
C VAL A 283 0.51 11.58 16.37
N THR A 284 0.46 12.84 15.95
CA THR A 284 -0.81 13.50 15.57
C THR A 284 -0.73 14.00 14.14
N ALA A 285 -1.66 13.55 13.29
CA ALA A 285 -1.70 13.89 11.88
C ALA A 285 -3.12 13.82 11.29
N GLU A 286 -3.35 14.55 10.20
CA GLU A 286 -4.60 14.52 9.43
C GLU A 286 -4.68 13.26 8.57
N ALA A 287 -5.79 12.53 8.70
CA ALA A 287 -6.08 11.37 7.86
C ALA A 287 -6.47 11.78 6.44
N LYS A 288 -5.75 11.21 5.46
CA LYS A 288 -6.17 11.20 4.05
C LYS A 288 -7.32 10.21 3.87
N SER A 289 -7.16 8.99 4.39
CA SER A 289 -8.20 7.97 4.41
C SER A 289 -8.16 7.12 5.67
N ILE A 290 -9.33 6.62 6.04
CA ILE A 290 -9.54 5.65 7.14
C ILE A 290 -10.33 4.48 6.57
N ARG A 291 -9.75 3.29 6.60
CA ARG A 291 -10.45 2.04 6.27
C ARG A 291 -10.97 1.43 7.55
N VAL A 292 -12.29 1.41 7.68
CA VAL A 292 -13.02 0.88 8.82
C VAL A 292 -13.28 -0.59 8.58
N PHE A 293 -12.55 -1.42 9.32
CA PHE A 293 -12.90 -2.80 9.51
C PHE A 293 -13.79 -2.76 10.73
N ALA A 294 -15.10 -2.63 10.49
CA ALA A 294 -16.08 -2.83 11.55
C ALA A 294 -15.59 -4.02 12.38
N PRO A 295 -15.60 -3.96 13.74
CA PRO A 295 -15.45 -5.19 14.50
C PRO A 295 -16.45 -6.09 13.84
N GLU A 296 -16.00 -7.22 13.27
CA GLU A 296 -16.91 -8.04 12.48
C GLU A 296 -18.25 -7.99 13.23
N GLU A 297 -19.25 -7.31 12.65
CA GLU A 297 -20.49 -8.02 12.57
C GLU A 297 -20.00 -9.23 11.83
N SER A 298 -19.71 -10.24 12.62
CA SER A 298 -19.69 -11.56 12.14
C SER A 298 -21.12 -11.65 11.59
N ALA A 299 -21.27 -11.29 10.32
CA ALA A 299 -21.88 -12.20 9.39
C ALA A 299 -21.00 -13.45 9.52
N ASP A 300 -21.27 -14.11 10.63
CA ASP A 300 -20.64 -15.27 11.19
C ASP A 300 -21.04 -16.26 10.11
N LEU A 301 -20.17 -16.44 9.12
CA LEU A 301 -20.36 -17.52 8.18
C LEU A 301 -20.07 -18.77 9.00
N VAL A 302 -21.10 -19.19 9.72
CA VAL A 302 -21.03 -20.31 10.63
C VAL A 302 -21.29 -21.53 9.80
N TYR A 303 -20.23 -22.27 9.53
CA TYR A 303 -20.40 -23.64 9.13
C TYR A 303 -20.86 -24.45 10.35
N ALA A 304 -22.15 -24.78 10.40
CA ALA A 304 -22.70 -25.67 11.42
C ALA A 304 -22.68 -27.13 10.93
N ASN A 305 -21.86 -27.96 11.55
CA ASN A 305 -21.90 -29.41 11.36
C ASN A 305 -22.70 -30.06 12.49
N THR A 306 -23.98 -30.29 12.23
CA THR A 306 -24.90 -30.92 13.18
C THR A 306 -24.65 -32.42 13.36
N ALA A 307 -24.01 -33.08 12.38
CA ALA A 307 -23.70 -34.51 12.46
C ALA A 307 -22.67 -34.83 13.56
N TYR A 308 -21.62 -34.01 13.68
CA TYR A 308 -20.59 -34.17 14.71
C TYR A 308 -20.72 -33.19 15.87
N GLY A 309 -21.57 -32.17 15.77
CA GLY A 309 -21.91 -31.27 16.87
C GLY A 309 -20.87 -30.17 17.08
N PHE A 310 -20.53 -29.42 16.03
CA PHE A 310 -19.69 -28.23 16.13
C PHE A 310 -20.15 -27.14 15.14
N THR A 311 -19.75 -25.91 15.43
CA THR A 311 -19.74 -24.80 14.50
C THR A 311 -18.31 -24.37 14.20
N PHE A 312 -18.11 -23.77 13.04
CA PHE A 312 -16.83 -23.23 12.62
C PHE A 312 -17.04 -21.86 11.99
N ASN A 313 -16.44 -20.83 12.57
CA ASN A 313 -16.56 -19.46 12.07
C ASN A 313 -15.58 -19.25 10.91
N LEU A 314 -16.11 -18.77 9.79
CA LEU A 314 -15.35 -18.47 8.58
C LEU A 314 -15.44 -16.98 8.23
N PRO A 315 -14.40 -16.40 7.61
CA PRO A 315 -14.47 -15.05 7.10
C PRO A 315 -15.38 -14.99 5.86
N THR A 316 -15.89 -13.80 5.55
CA THR A 316 -16.85 -13.59 4.45
C THR A 316 -16.32 -13.97 3.07
N GLY A 317 -14.99 -13.95 2.86
CA GLY A 317 -14.35 -14.43 1.63
C GLY A 317 -14.56 -15.93 1.35
N TRP A 318 -14.99 -16.69 2.36
CA TRP A 318 -15.35 -18.11 2.25
C TRP A 318 -16.83 -18.32 1.97
N GLN A 319 -17.58 -17.26 1.63
CA GLN A 319 -18.94 -17.38 1.13
C GLN A 319 -18.97 -18.41 -0.03
N ASP A 320 -19.86 -19.39 0.09
CA ASP A 320 -19.99 -20.53 -0.85
C ASP A 320 -18.86 -21.57 -0.79
N PHE A 321 -18.17 -21.71 0.36
CA PHE A 321 -17.26 -22.82 0.62
C PHE A 321 -17.92 -24.19 0.38
N GLN A 322 -17.08 -25.17 0.06
CA GLN A 322 -17.53 -26.57 -0.07
C GLN A 322 -16.97 -27.41 1.07
N VAL A 323 -17.67 -28.48 1.43
CA VAL A 323 -17.17 -29.45 2.43
C VAL A 323 -16.95 -30.79 1.76
N MET A 324 -15.69 -31.23 1.69
CA MET A 324 -15.35 -32.57 1.26
C MET A 324 -15.27 -33.49 2.48
N ASN A 325 -15.86 -34.68 2.35
CA ASN A 325 -15.81 -35.72 3.37
C ASN A 325 -14.89 -36.84 2.88
N GLU A 326 -13.84 -37.09 3.64
CA GLU A 326 -12.87 -38.16 3.43
C GLU A 326 -12.74 -38.99 4.73
N GLU A 327 -11.83 -39.95 4.75
CA GLU A 327 -11.48 -40.73 5.94
C GLU A 327 -9.98 -40.64 6.21
N TRP A 328 -9.61 -40.53 7.47
CA TRP A 328 -8.23 -40.72 7.91
C TRP A 328 -8.03 -42.17 8.36
N GLU A 329 -6.80 -42.67 8.22
CA GLU A 329 -6.38 -43.98 8.71
C GLU A 329 -5.25 -43.84 9.74
N GLY A 330 -5.38 -44.55 10.85
CA GLY A 330 -4.36 -44.66 11.88
C GLY A 330 -3.66 -46.02 11.82
N LEU A 331 -2.33 -46.02 11.84
CA LEU A 331 -1.51 -47.23 11.79
C LEU A 331 -1.05 -47.62 13.19
N SER A 332 -1.16 -48.90 13.53
CA SER A 332 -0.75 -49.42 14.83
C SER A 332 0.74 -49.21 15.08
N LEU A 333 1.08 -48.81 16.30
CA LEU A 333 2.44 -48.74 16.83
C LEU A 333 2.76 -49.92 17.78
N GLU A 334 1.80 -50.84 17.96
CA GLU A 334 2.01 -52.03 18.78
C GLU A 334 2.87 -53.06 18.02
N ALA A 335 3.90 -53.60 18.67
CA ALA A 335 4.91 -54.45 18.04
C ALA A 335 4.34 -55.67 17.26
N GLU A 336 3.20 -56.22 17.69
CA GLU A 336 2.58 -57.38 17.03
C GLU A 336 1.76 -57.02 15.78
N LYS A 337 1.41 -55.74 15.61
CA LYS A 337 0.52 -55.24 14.55
C LYS A 337 1.09 -54.02 13.83
N GLU A 338 2.37 -53.72 14.02
CA GLU A 338 3.03 -52.53 13.51
C GLU A 338 2.74 -52.31 12.02
N GLY A 339 2.26 -51.12 11.68
CA GLY A 339 1.92 -50.74 10.31
C GLY A 339 0.58 -51.27 9.77
N LYS A 340 -0.20 -52.04 10.55
CA LYS A 340 -1.59 -52.38 10.19
C LYS A 340 -2.55 -51.26 10.59
N VAL A 341 -3.65 -51.11 9.85
CA VAL A 341 -4.72 -50.15 10.19
C VAL A 341 -5.32 -50.53 11.56
N ALA A 342 -5.15 -49.64 12.53
CA ALA A 342 -5.64 -49.76 13.90
C ALA A 342 -6.94 -48.96 14.13
N ALA A 343 -7.09 -47.83 13.43
CA ALA A 343 -8.23 -46.95 13.56
C ALA A 343 -8.55 -46.25 12.24
N ARG A 344 -9.80 -45.83 12.07
CA ARG A 344 -10.26 -44.94 10.99
C ARG A 344 -11.24 -43.94 11.56
N GLY A 345 -11.37 -42.79 10.91
CA GLY A 345 -12.39 -41.83 11.27
C GLY A 345 -12.62 -40.74 10.21
N PRO A 346 -13.64 -39.89 10.40
CA PRO A 346 -13.99 -38.85 9.46
C PRO A 346 -12.90 -37.80 9.31
N PHE A 347 -12.64 -37.40 8.08
CA PHE A 347 -11.73 -36.30 7.74
C PHE A 347 -12.45 -35.27 6.87
N LEU A 348 -12.76 -34.12 7.46
CA LEU A 348 -13.46 -33.03 6.79
C LEU A 348 -12.45 -32.06 6.18
N LYS A 349 -12.73 -31.58 4.98
CA LYS A 349 -11.99 -30.46 4.36
C LYS A 349 -12.97 -29.36 3.99
N ILE A 350 -12.86 -28.21 4.64
CA ILE A 350 -13.57 -27.00 4.22
C ILE A 350 -12.74 -26.38 3.11
N ARG A 351 -13.30 -26.34 1.90
CA ARG A 351 -12.62 -25.93 0.68
C ARG A 351 -13.01 -24.53 0.29
N HIS A 352 -11.99 -23.71 0.03
CA HIS A 352 -12.13 -22.34 -0.41
C HIS A 352 -12.91 -22.26 -1.74
N PRO A 353 -13.83 -21.29 -1.94
CA PRO A 353 -14.64 -21.18 -3.16
C PRO A 353 -13.81 -21.01 -4.45
N GLU A 354 -12.66 -20.36 -4.37
CA GLU A 354 -11.71 -20.21 -5.49
C GLU A 354 -10.75 -21.40 -5.68
N TRP A 355 -10.94 -22.52 -4.98
CA TRP A 355 -10.09 -23.70 -5.18
C TRP A 355 -10.30 -24.30 -6.57
N THR A 356 -9.20 -24.58 -7.30
CA THR A 356 -9.23 -25.30 -8.58
C THR A 356 -8.22 -26.44 -8.60
N LYS A 357 -8.34 -27.36 -9.57
CA LYS A 357 -7.39 -28.48 -9.70
C LYS A 357 -6.03 -27.98 -10.20
N GLU A 358 -6.04 -26.94 -11.02
CA GLU A 358 -4.87 -26.31 -11.63
C GLU A 358 -4.12 -25.43 -10.63
N GLU A 359 -4.83 -24.74 -9.74
CA GLU A 359 -4.29 -23.91 -8.67
C GLU A 359 -4.97 -24.27 -7.33
N PRO A 360 -4.51 -25.34 -6.66
CA PRO A 360 -5.12 -25.79 -5.42
C PRO A 360 -4.80 -24.81 -4.29
N ARG A 361 -5.86 -24.28 -3.66
CA ARG A 361 -5.76 -23.52 -2.42
C ARG A 361 -5.73 -24.44 -1.19
N GLN A 362 -5.24 -23.95 -0.05
CA GLN A 362 -5.25 -24.67 1.22
C GLN A 362 -6.70 -24.91 1.68
N ASP A 363 -7.11 -26.18 1.78
CA ASP A 363 -8.33 -26.55 2.50
C ASP A 363 -8.10 -26.42 4.02
N ILE A 364 -9.14 -26.10 4.81
CA ILE A 364 -9.11 -26.20 6.28
C ILE A 364 -9.42 -27.66 6.66
N PRO A 365 -8.46 -28.43 7.18
CA PRO A 365 -8.66 -29.84 7.49
C PRO A 365 -9.09 -30.05 8.93
N ILE A 366 -10.13 -30.87 9.16
CA ILE A 366 -10.64 -31.23 10.48
C ILE A 366 -10.76 -32.75 10.57
N MET A 367 -9.94 -33.36 11.41
CA MET A 367 -10.07 -34.76 11.78
C MET A 367 -11.04 -34.90 12.94
N VAL A 368 -11.95 -35.87 12.84
CA VAL A 368 -12.90 -36.21 13.91
C VAL A 368 -12.49 -37.53 14.54
N PHE A 369 -12.29 -37.52 15.85
CA PHE A 369 -11.97 -38.71 16.66
C PHE A 369 -13.07 -38.97 17.67
N THR A 370 -13.38 -40.23 17.97
CA THR A 370 -14.10 -40.55 19.22
C THR A 370 -13.19 -40.31 20.43
N LEU A 371 -13.78 -40.16 21.63
CA LEU A 371 -12.99 -39.99 22.85
C LEU A 371 -11.99 -41.15 23.08
N ASP A 372 -12.41 -42.39 22.81
CA ASP A 372 -11.55 -43.57 22.95
C ASP A 372 -10.42 -43.57 21.90
N GLN A 373 -10.71 -43.19 20.65
CA GLN A 373 -9.71 -43.07 19.60
C GLN A 373 -8.67 -41.99 19.95
N TRP A 374 -9.10 -40.86 20.51
CA TRP A 374 -8.19 -39.81 20.94
C TRP A 374 -7.29 -40.27 22.09
N ALA A 375 -7.87 -40.95 23.09
CA ALA A 375 -7.09 -41.52 24.20
C ALA A 375 -6.08 -42.57 23.73
N ASP A 376 -6.44 -43.40 22.75
CA ASP A 376 -5.55 -44.40 22.15
C ASP A 376 -4.43 -43.75 21.32
N LEU A 377 -4.72 -42.63 20.64
CA LEU A 377 -3.74 -41.82 19.91
C LEU A 377 -2.74 -41.16 20.88
N GLU A 378 -3.22 -40.51 21.94
CA GLU A 378 -2.38 -39.92 22.99
C GLU A 378 -1.56 -40.99 23.74
N GLY A 379 -2.14 -42.18 23.92
CA GLY A 379 -1.47 -43.35 24.46
C GLY A 379 -0.48 -44.03 23.51
N MET A 380 -0.23 -43.46 22.33
CA MET A 380 0.68 -43.98 21.29
C MET A 380 0.36 -45.43 20.85
N LYS A 381 -0.91 -45.84 20.89
CA LYS A 381 -1.32 -47.17 20.37
C LYS A 381 -1.37 -47.19 18.83
N PHE A 382 -1.64 -46.04 18.23
CA PHE A 382 -1.55 -45.83 16.79
C PHE A 382 -1.05 -44.41 16.49
N SER A 383 -0.62 -44.16 15.26
CA SER A 383 -0.31 -42.83 14.74
C SER A 383 -1.15 -42.51 13.50
N VAL A 384 -1.38 -41.22 13.26
CA VAL A 384 -2.01 -40.75 12.02
C VAL A 384 -1.04 -39.84 11.28
N GLY A 385 -0.71 -40.21 10.04
CA GLY A 385 0.30 -39.54 9.24
C GLY A 385 1.74 -39.97 9.59
N ALA A 386 2.69 -39.55 8.75
CA ALA A 386 4.11 -39.90 8.90
C ALA A 386 4.92 -38.86 9.72
N ALA A 387 4.26 -37.83 10.25
CA ALA A 387 4.93 -36.77 10.98
C ALA A 387 5.39 -37.24 12.37
N PRO A 388 6.53 -36.73 12.90
CA PRO A 388 7.01 -37.08 14.25
C PRO A 388 6.17 -36.42 15.37
N VAL A 389 5.17 -35.63 15.00
CA VAL A 389 4.24 -34.94 15.90
C VAL A 389 2.82 -35.32 15.50
N GLY A 390 1.93 -35.48 16.48
CA GLY A 390 0.53 -35.85 16.25
C GLY A 390 -0.36 -34.66 15.86
N PRO A 391 -1.63 -34.94 15.52
CA PRO A 391 -2.66 -33.91 15.34
C PRO A 391 -2.79 -32.99 16.56
N GLN A 392 -3.15 -31.72 16.31
CA GLN A 392 -3.40 -30.73 17.35
C GLN A 392 -4.91 -30.62 17.62
N GLU A 393 -5.33 -30.65 18.87
CA GLU A 393 -6.74 -30.44 19.21
C GLU A 393 -7.20 -29.01 18.90
N LEU A 394 -8.35 -28.91 18.22
CA LEU A 394 -9.07 -27.66 17.93
C LEU A 394 -10.25 -27.45 18.91
N GLY A 395 -10.82 -28.53 19.44
CA GLY A 395 -11.88 -28.51 20.43
C GLY A 395 -12.51 -29.90 20.61
N ARG A 396 -13.40 -30.05 21.58
CA ARG A 396 -14.08 -31.33 21.87
C ARG A 396 -15.50 -31.13 22.38
N ASN A 397 -16.36 -32.12 22.15
CA ASN A 397 -17.68 -32.25 22.77
C ASN A 397 -17.81 -33.59 23.52
N GLU A 398 -19.01 -33.95 23.94
CA GLU A 398 -19.25 -35.18 24.72
C GLU A 398 -18.96 -36.49 23.95
N LYS A 399 -18.86 -36.44 22.62
CA LYS A 399 -18.67 -37.63 21.76
C LYS A 399 -17.35 -37.61 20.99
N TYR A 400 -16.88 -36.43 20.61
CA TYR A 400 -15.80 -36.28 19.64
C TYR A 400 -14.74 -35.27 20.07
N VAL A 401 -13.50 -35.53 19.64
CA VAL A 401 -12.41 -34.56 19.60
C VAL A 401 -12.21 -34.14 18.14
N PHE A 402 -12.12 -32.85 17.91
CA PHE A 402 -11.82 -32.23 16.61
C PHE A 402 -10.36 -31.83 16.60
N ALA A 403 -9.61 -32.25 15.59
CA ALA A 403 -8.17 -32.00 15.54
C ALA A 403 -7.69 -31.61 14.14
N LEU A 404 -6.63 -30.81 14.12
CA LEU A 404 -5.91 -30.38 12.95
C LEU A 404 -4.78 -31.38 12.67
N PRO A 405 -4.65 -31.94 11.45
CA PRO A 405 -3.54 -32.81 11.12
C PRO A 405 -2.18 -32.16 11.34
N ALA A 406 -1.21 -32.94 11.78
CA ALA A 406 0.17 -32.51 11.84
C ALA A 406 0.66 -32.06 10.46
N ARG A 407 1.30 -30.89 10.38
CA ARG A 407 1.94 -30.38 9.15
C ARG A 407 0.98 -30.28 7.95
N TYR A 408 -0.30 -29.99 8.20
CA TYR A 408 -1.33 -29.90 7.15
C TYR A 408 -1.01 -28.91 6.02
N ASN A 409 -0.18 -27.90 6.28
CA ASN A 409 0.23 -26.84 5.37
C ASN A 409 1.69 -26.96 4.87
N TYR A 410 2.34 -28.11 5.06
CA TYR A 410 3.77 -28.28 4.74
C TYR A 410 4.13 -28.10 3.26
N ALA A 411 3.16 -28.28 2.37
CA ALA A 411 3.33 -28.04 0.93
C ALA A 411 3.23 -26.56 0.54
N PHE A 412 2.93 -25.66 1.50
CA PHE A 412 2.69 -24.23 1.29
C PHE A 412 1.77 -23.91 0.10
N PRO A 413 0.59 -24.56 -0.02
CA PRO A 413 -0.33 -24.28 -1.12
C PRO A 413 -0.89 -22.85 -1.01
N LEU A 414 -1.42 -22.31 -2.11
CA LEU A 414 -1.97 -20.95 -2.14
C LEU A 414 -3.01 -20.75 -1.01
N GLY A 415 -2.91 -19.65 -0.26
CA GLY A 415 -3.84 -19.35 0.83
C GLY A 415 -3.56 -20.09 2.15
N PHE A 416 -2.41 -20.77 2.31
CA PHE A 416 -2.11 -21.42 3.58
C PHE A 416 -1.97 -20.44 4.76
N GLU A 417 -1.45 -19.23 4.53
CA GLU A 417 -1.34 -18.21 5.58
C GLU A 417 -2.72 -17.71 6.04
N GLU A 418 -3.68 -17.60 5.12
CA GLU A 418 -5.07 -17.24 5.43
C GLU A 418 -5.70 -18.30 6.35
N VAL A 419 -5.48 -19.58 6.05
CA VAL A 419 -5.95 -20.69 6.90
C VAL A 419 -5.26 -20.70 8.27
N GLU A 420 -3.97 -20.39 8.35
CA GLU A 420 -3.28 -20.23 9.64
C GLU A 420 -3.89 -19.11 10.48
N GLU A 421 -4.22 -17.97 9.86
CA GLU A 421 -4.87 -16.85 10.54
C GLU A 421 -6.27 -17.20 11.04
N ILE A 422 -7.10 -17.88 10.21
CA ILE A 422 -8.41 -18.37 10.62
C ILE A 422 -8.30 -19.29 11.85
N LEU A 423 -7.38 -20.26 11.81
CA LEU A 423 -7.19 -21.24 12.89
C LEU A 423 -6.65 -20.59 14.18
N ALA A 424 -5.78 -19.58 14.07
CA ALA A 424 -5.26 -18.84 15.22
C ALA A 424 -6.35 -18.14 16.04
N ASN A 425 -7.50 -17.84 15.42
CA ASN A 425 -8.64 -17.20 16.08
C ASN A 425 -9.57 -18.16 16.83
N ASN A 426 -9.21 -19.45 16.95
CA ASN A 426 -10.03 -20.50 17.58
C ASN A 426 -11.47 -20.58 17.02
N PRO A 427 -11.61 -20.83 15.70
CA PRO A 427 -12.86 -20.71 14.97
C PRO A 427 -13.86 -21.84 15.26
N LEU A 428 -13.38 -22.99 15.74
CA LEU A 428 -14.21 -24.14 16.06
C LEU A 428 -14.87 -23.97 17.45
N LYS A 429 -16.19 -24.06 17.51
CA LYS A 429 -16.96 -24.11 18.77
C LYS A 429 -17.78 -25.40 18.83
N PRO A 430 -17.60 -26.26 19.84
CA PRO A 430 -18.44 -27.43 20.02
C PRO A 430 -19.88 -27.02 20.37
N LEU A 431 -20.87 -27.68 19.77
CA LEU A 431 -22.27 -27.51 20.15
C LEU A 431 -22.53 -28.26 21.46
N THR A 432 -22.96 -27.55 22.49
CA THR A 432 -23.52 -28.17 23.70
C THR A 432 -24.86 -28.83 23.37
N PRO A 433 -25.15 -30.04 23.88
CA PRO A 433 -26.49 -30.60 23.73
C PRO A 433 -27.50 -29.64 24.35
N GLU A 434 -28.59 -29.35 23.64
CA GLU A 434 -29.77 -28.73 24.27
C GLU A 434 -30.22 -29.65 25.42
N LYS A 435 -30.31 -29.09 26.63
CA LYS A 435 -30.74 -29.80 27.83
C LYS A 435 -32.21 -30.18 27.79
#